data_AF-A0A410RU07-F1
#
_entry.id   AF-A0A410RU07-F1
#
_cell.length_a   1.000
_cell.length_b   1.000
_cell.length_c   1.000
_cell.angle_alpha   90.00
_cell.angle_beta   90.00
_cell.angle_gamma   90.00
#
_symmetry.space_group_name_H-M   'P 1'
#
loop_
_entity.id
_entity.type
_entity.pdbx_description
1 polymer ?
#
loop_
_entity_poly.entity_id
_entity_poly.type
_entity_poly.pdbx_seq_one_letter_code
_entity_poly.pdbx_strand_id
1 'polypeptide(L)'
;MKYLLLDPLLLSIPHEGSSGTHVKNWFESLNAWLGEVENSIHTWCCSANCLNNAIETNTLPSFNTLRSLTRQHNLDFNTTLISKRFTEFIRNSRRLTDLLQTKAVSYSDGKIEPIELTIHRDPDKTNLEHDLMSVACDAFIQKDLAHNLIYVATSAGKPHAELKISCLVLEALQDDATTVLSNQPVNHHLPLITSPEDILSESSLADFMGHGAAGLKAAINLELKKKHGIKTSPDFRFGVNFWHSIETNGLHKDIALFGKIARVAAVVLVGRAQDANLDLRHLRKTKTAGAPQQEREPDKAKAWRLTLTTNGIGWRMHFWAIPSSDGGASASFEFADVLKKNDAELITY
;
A
#
# COMPACT_ATOMS: atom_id res chain seq x y z
N MET A 1 4.14 -9.80 -2.90
CA MET A 1 2.74 -9.32 -2.88
C MET A 1 2.11 -9.77 -1.58
N LYS A 2 1.63 -8.83 -0.77
CA LYS A 2 0.94 -9.09 0.50
C LYS A 2 -0.57 -9.16 0.31
N TYR A 3 -1.23 -9.86 1.23
CA TYR A 3 -2.68 -9.88 1.39
C TYR A 3 -3.05 -9.02 2.58
N LEU A 4 -3.98 -8.09 2.39
CA LEU A 4 -4.47 -7.19 3.44
C LEU A 4 -5.88 -7.63 3.85
N LEU A 5 -6.01 -8.23 5.03
CA LEU A 5 -7.29 -8.65 5.58
C LEU A 5 -7.92 -7.49 6.34
N LEU A 6 -9.01 -6.95 5.81
CA LEU A 6 -9.69 -5.81 6.40
C LEU A 6 -10.57 -6.19 7.59
N ASP A 7 -10.40 -5.48 8.70
CA ASP A 7 -11.30 -5.50 9.85
C ASP A 7 -12.68 -4.92 9.46
N PRO A 8 -13.77 -5.66 9.72
CA PRO A 8 -15.15 -5.19 9.55
C PRO A 8 -15.49 -3.89 10.30
N LEU A 9 -14.75 -3.52 11.35
CA LEU A 9 -14.94 -2.24 12.04
C LEU A 9 -14.64 -1.04 11.15
N LEU A 10 -13.67 -1.16 10.21
CA LEU A 10 -13.46 -0.14 9.16
C LEU A 10 -14.68 0.01 8.26
N LEU A 11 -15.47 -1.05 8.14
CA LEU A 11 -16.67 -1.11 7.32
C LEU A 11 -17.94 -0.73 8.09
N SER A 12 -17.88 -0.61 9.42
CA SER A 12 -19.07 -0.40 10.24
C SER A 12 -19.32 1.09 10.49
N ILE A 13 -20.55 1.54 10.23
CA ILE A 13 -21.01 2.91 10.52
C ILE A 13 -20.92 3.21 12.02
N PRO A 14 -20.61 4.44 12.47
CA PRO A 14 -20.63 4.79 13.89
C PRO A 14 -22.02 4.66 14.56
N HIS A 15 -22.09 4.52 15.90
CA HIS A 15 -23.33 4.23 16.62
C HIS A 15 -24.17 5.50 16.67
N GLU A 16 -25.50 5.35 16.73
CA GLU A 16 -26.40 6.44 17.07
C GLU A 16 -26.00 7.02 18.44
N GLY A 17 -25.61 8.30 18.47
CA GLY A 17 -25.07 8.96 19.67
C GLY A 17 -23.56 9.17 19.68
N SER A 18 -22.83 8.70 18.65
CA SER A 18 -21.42 9.05 18.46
C SER A 18 -21.23 10.57 18.37
N SER A 19 -20.14 11.08 18.94
CA SER A 19 -19.83 12.51 18.86
C SER A 19 -19.50 12.92 17.41
N GLY A 20 -19.76 14.19 17.06
CA GLY A 20 -19.42 14.71 15.72
C GLY A 20 -17.93 14.56 15.40
N THR A 21 -17.05 14.71 16.38
CA THR A 21 -15.61 14.47 16.24
C THR A 21 -15.30 13.01 15.92
N HIS A 22 -15.96 12.05 16.58
CA HIS A 22 -15.77 10.64 16.31
C HIS A 22 -16.23 10.28 14.89
N VAL A 23 -17.40 10.76 14.47
CA VAL A 23 -17.93 10.54 13.11
C VAL A 23 -17.01 11.16 12.06
N LYS A 24 -16.50 12.36 12.29
CA LYS A 24 -15.53 13.01 11.40
C LYS A 24 -14.25 12.19 11.25
N ASN A 25 -13.64 11.76 12.36
CA ASN A 25 -12.41 10.96 12.34
C ASN A 25 -12.63 9.62 11.61
N TRP A 26 -13.80 9.00 11.80
CA TRP A 26 -14.18 7.79 11.07
C TRP A 26 -14.27 8.03 9.56
N PHE A 27 -14.89 9.14 9.11
CA PHE A 27 -14.94 9.51 7.70
C PHE A 27 -13.56 9.75 7.09
N GLU A 28 -12.68 10.47 7.82
CA GLU A 28 -11.31 10.73 7.38
C GLU A 28 -10.53 9.43 7.24
N SER A 29 -10.64 8.53 8.23
CA SER A 29 -10.03 7.20 8.20
C SER A 29 -10.54 6.35 7.03
N LEU A 30 -11.86 6.24 6.87
CA LEU A 30 -12.46 5.49 5.77
C LEU A 30 -12.00 6.03 4.41
N ASN A 31 -12.00 7.34 4.23
CA ASN A 31 -11.59 7.97 2.98
C ASN A 31 -10.09 7.74 2.68
N ALA A 32 -9.24 7.76 3.71
CA ALA A 32 -7.82 7.46 3.60
C ALA A 32 -7.57 5.99 3.21
N TRP A 33 -8.27 5.05 3.85
CA TRP A 33 -8.21 3.62 3.52
C TRP A 33 -8.68 3.33 2.10
N LEU A 34 -9.80 3.92 1.67
CA LEU A 34 -10.26 3.79 0.28
C LEU A 34 -9.25 4.38 -0.72
N GLY A 35 -8.54 5.45 -0.32
CA GLY A 35 -7.42 6.01 -1.09
C GLY A 35 -6.28 5.03 -1.27
N GLU A 36 -5.93 4.34 -0.21
CA GLU A 36 -4.88 3.32 -0.26
C GLU A 36 -5.33 2.11 -1.08
N VAL A 37 -6.55 1.62 -0.90
CA VAL A 37 -7.13 0.52 -1.71
C VAL A 37 -6.97 0.77 -3.20
N GLU A 38 -7.33 1.97 -3.67
CA GLU A 38 -7.30 2.33 -5.09
C GLU A 38 -5.90 2.43 -5.68
N ASN A 39 -4.91 2.76 -4.86
CA ASN A 39 -3.54 2.99 -5.29
C ASN A 39 -2.57 1.86 -4.92
N SER A 40 -3.04 0.90 -4.11
CA SER A 40 -2.23 -0.18 -3.58
C SER A 40 -2.01 -1.29 -4.61
N ILE A 41 -0.81 -1.85 -4.57
CA ILE A 41 -0.44 -3.05 -5.33
C ILE A 41 -0.80 -4.35 -4.60
N HIS A 42 -1.26 -4.24 -3.35
CA HIS A 42 -1.58 -5.39 -2.50
C HIS A 42 -2.97 -5.94 -2.84
N THR A 43 -3.16 -7.23 -2.55
CA THR A 43 -4.49 -7.83 -2.70
C THR A 43 -5.27 -7.61 -1.42
N TRP A 44 -6.41 -6.95 -1.53
CA TRP A 44 -7.32 -6.77 -0.42
C TRP A 44 -8.28 -7.94 -0.29
N CYS A 45 -8.49 -8.40 0.93
CA CYS A 45 -9.45 -9.43 1.24
C CYS A 45 -10.34 -9.06 2.42
N CYS A 46 -11.53 -9.64 2.42
CA CYS A 46 -12.53 -9.48 3.46
C CYS A 46 -13.00 -10.86 3.95
N SER A 47 -13.34 -10.95 5.23
CA SER A 47 -14.12 -12.06 5.76
C SER A 47 -15.51 -12.06 5.13
N ALA A 48 -15.91 -13.19 4.53
CA ALA A 48 -17.25 -13.35 3.98
C ALA A 48 -18.31 -13.34 5.09
N ASN A 49 -18.04 -14.03 6.19
CA ASN A 49 -18.93 -14.13 7.34
C ASN A 49 -19.18 -12.76 7.96
N CYS A 50 -18.11 -11.99 8.21
CA CYS A 50 -18.26 -10.66 8.76
C CYS A 50 -18.95 -9.69 7.79
N LEU A 51 -18.69 -9.80 6.49
CA LEU A 51 -19.38 -8.96 5.51
C LEU A 51 -20.88 -9.27 5.45
N ASN A 52 -21.26 -10.55 5.42
CA ASN A 52 -22.66 -10.96 5.40
C ASN A 52 -23.39 -10.49 6.65
N ASN A 53 -22.79 -10.67 7.83
CA ASN A 53 -23.34 -10.15 9.08
C ASN A 53 -23.49 -8.61 9.03
N ALA A 54 -22.51 -7.90 8.49
CA ALA A 54 -22.59 -6.44 8.34
C ALA A 54 -23.71 -5.99 7.39
N ILE A 55 -24.00 -6.78 6.34
CA ILE A 55 -25.15 -6.57 5.45
C ILE A 55 -26.47 -6.82 6.21
N GLU A 56 -26.58 -7.95 6.91
CA GLU A 56 -27.79 -8.34 7.64
C GLU A 56 -28.14 -7.36 8.77
N THR A 57 -27.12 -6.84 9.45
CA THR A 57 -27.27 -5.83 10.51
C THR A 57 -27.34 -4.39 9.99
N ASN A 58 -27.27 -4.19 8.67
CA ASN A 58 -27.28 -2.88 8.02
C ASN A 58 -26.21 -1.90 8.58
N THR A 59 -25.04 -2.44 8.93
CA THR A 59 -23.93 -1.68 9.51
C THR A 59 -22.96 -1.15 8.45
N LEU A 60 -23.10 -1.55 7.18
CA LEU A 60 -22.27 -1.04 6.09
C LEU A 60 -22.63 0.40 5.67
N PRO A 61 -21.66 1.23 5.23
CA PRO A 61 -21.90 2.58 4.75
C PRO A 61 -22.66 2.57 3.43
N SER A 62 -23.95 2.89 3.49
CA SER A 62 -24.77 3.22 2.32
C SER A 62 -24.75 4.73 2.03
N PHE A 63 -25.02 5.15 0.79
CA PHE A 63 -25.17 6.58 0.46
C PHE A 63 -26.14 7.31 1.40
N ASN A 64 -27.28 6.68 1.72
CA ASN A 64 -28.30 7.27 2.60
C ASN A 64 -27.77 7.42 4.03
N THR A 65 -27.08 6.41 4.55
CA THR A 65 -26.50 6.44 5.89
C THR A 65 -25.41 7.50 5.99
N LEU A 66 -24.49 7.53 5.01
CA LEU A 66 -23.43 8.54 4.95
C LEU A 66 -24.00 9.97 4.87
N ARG A 67 -25.03 10.18 4.02
CA ARG A 67 -25.71 11.48 3.88
C ARG A 67 -26.44 11.89 5.15
N SER A 68 -27.02 10.95 5.89
CA SER A 68 -27.65 11.22 7.17
C SER A 68 -26.63 11.69 8.20
N LEU A 69 -25.52 10.96 8.34
CA LEU A 69 -24.44 11.28 9.27
C LEU A 69 -23.79 12.64 8.97
N THR A 70 -23.51 12.95 7.70
CA THR A 70 -22.90 14.25 7.35
C THR A 70 -23.85 15.42 7.65
N ARG A 71 -25.16 15.26 7.44
CA ARG A 71 -26.15 16.28 7.79
C ARG A 71 -26.31 16.45 9.29
N GLN A 72 -26.42 15.34 10.03
CA GLN A 72 -26.60 15.34 11.48
C GLN A 72 -25.43 16.04 12.19
N HIS A 73 -24.21 15.87 11.69
CA HIS A 73 -23.00 16.41 12.30
C HIS A 73 -22.39 17.62 11.56
N ASN A 74 -23.09 18.17 10.56
CA ASN A 74 -22.64 19.29 9.74
C ASN A 74 -21.23 19.11 9.16
N LEU A 75 -20.99 17.96 8.52
CA LEU A 75 -19.70 17.59 7.94
C LEU A 75 -19.69 17.80 6.42
N ASP A 76 -18.59 18.33 5.89
CA ASP A 76 -18.39 18.57 4.45
C ASP A 76 -17.61 17.41 3.80
N PHE A 77 -18.29 16.29 3.56
CA PHE A 77 -17.74 15.15 2.83
C PHE A 77 -18.57 14.84 1.58
N ASN A 78 -17.89 14.47 0.49
CA ASN A 78 -18.54 14.00 -0.73
C ASN A 78 -19.04 12.56 -0.56
N THR A 79 -20.24 12.41 0.02
CA THR A 79 -20.85 11.11 0.33
C THR A 79 -21.10 10.25 -0.90
N THR A 80 -21.40 10.86 -2.05
CA THR A 80 -21.56 10.14 -3.34
C THR A 80 -20.26 9.46 -3.74
N LEU A 81 -19.13 10.20 -3.67
CA LEU A 81 -17.82 9.67 -4.01
C LEU A 81 -17.42 8.55 -3.03
N ILE A 82 -17.53 8.79 -1.73
CA ILE A 82 -17.17 7.78 -0.70
C ILE A 82 -18.00 6.51 -0.87
N SER A 83 -19.32 6.63 -1.04
CA SER A 83 -20.20 5.46 -1.24
C SER A 83 -19.84 4.69 -2.51
N LYS A 84 -19.52 5.38 -3.61
CA LYS A 84 -19.10 4.72 -4.86
C LYS A 84 -17.79 3.93 -4.67
N ARG A 85 -16.78 4.56 -4.07
CA ARG A 85 -15.46 3.96 -3.81
C ARG A 85 -15.57 2.75 -2.88
N PHE A 86 -16.42 2.87 -1.85
CA PHE A 86 -16.71 1.78 -0.94
C PHE A 86 -17.36 0.58 -1.64
N THR A 87 -18.40 0.80 -2.45
CA THR A 87 -19.06 -0.27 -3.21
C THR A 87 -18.08 -0.94 -4.18
N GLU A 88 -17.23 -0.15 -4.84
CA GLU A 88 -16.18 -0.65 -5.72
C GLU A 88 -15.19 -1.54 -4.97
N PHE A 89 -14.75 -1.09 -3.79
CA PHE A 89 -13.88 -1.87 -2.90
C PHE A 89 -14.51 -3.22 -2.54
N ILE A 90 -15.73 -3.23 -2.01
CA ILE A 90 -16.40 -4.48 -1.60
C ILE A 90 -16.55 -5.44 -2.80
N ARG A 91 -16.89 -4.91 -3.97
CA ARG A 91 -17.03 -5.71 -5.20
C ARG A 91 -15.72 -6.33 -5.66
N ASN A 92 -14.60 -5.61 -5.53
CA ASN A 92 -13.29 -6.04 -6.03
C ASN A 92 -12.47 -6.79 -4.97
N SER A 93 -12.87 -6.74 -3.70
CA SER A 93 -12.21 -7.46 -2.61
C SER A 93 -12.34 -8.97 -2.79
N ARG A 94 -11.25 -9.71 -2.54
CA ARG A 94 -11.31 -11.18 -2.52
C ARG A 94 -11.92 -11.68 -1.20
N ARG A 95 -12.53 -12.87 -1.21
CA ARG A 95 -12.93 -13.51 0.05
C ARG A 95 -11.74 -14.22 0.67
N LEU A 96 -11.61 -14.12 1.99
CA LEU A 96 -10.58 -14.84 2.73
C LEU A 96 -10.67 -16.36 2.49
N THR A 97 -11.89 -16.90 2.46
CA THR A 97 -12.18 -18.33 2.20
C THR A 97 -11.70 -18.83 0.83
N ASP A 98 -11.57 -17.93 -0.15
CA ASP A 98 -11.08 -18.26 -1.49
C ASP A 98 -9.54 -18.35 -1.52
N LEU A 99 -8.88 -17.77 -0.51
CA LEU A 99 -7.43 -17.78 -0.37
C LEU A 99 -6.95 -18.94 0.51
N LEU A 100 -7.70 -19.26 1.56
CA LEU A 100 -7.38 -20.35 2.49
C LEU A 100 -7.62 -21.72 1.85
N GLN A 101 -6.71 -22.67 2.10
CA GLN A 101 -6.95 -24.09 1.79
C GLN A 101 -7.70 -24.77 2.93
N THR A 102 -7.51 -24.28 4.15
CA THR A 102 -8.28 -24.71 5.31
C THR A 102 -9.72 -24.21 5.18
N LYS A 103 -10.66 -25.12 4.88
CA LYS A 103 -12.08 -24.79 4.65
C LYS A 103 -12.92 -24.78 5.91
N ALA A 104 -12.53 -25.57 6.91
CA ALA A 104 -13.18 -25.63 8.21
C ALA A 104 -12.17 -25.98 9.30
N VAL A 105 -12.34 -25.39 10.48
CA VAL A 105 -11.53 -25.66 11.66
C VAL A 105 -12.43 -25.85 12.86
N SER A 106 -12.21 -26.95 13.59
CA SER A 106 -12.69 -27.14 14.95
C SER A 106 -11.54 -26.93 15.92
N TYR A 107 -11.74 -26.08 16.92
CA TYR A 107 -10.72 -25.72 17.89
C TYR A 107 -11.29 -25.61 19.31
N SER A 108 -10.40 -25.70 20.28
CA SER A 108 -10.67 -25.40 21.70
C SER A 108 -9.64 -24.41 22.23
N ASP A 109 -9.97 -23.75 23.34
CA ASP A 109 -9.11 -22.77 24.01
C ASP A 109 -8.59 -21.67 23.07
N GLY A 110 -9.44 -21.22 22.14
CA GLY A 110 -9.14 -20.13 21.21
C GLY A 110 -8.88 -18.82 21.97
N LYS A 111 -7.79 -18.15 21.62
CA LYS A 111 -7.41 -16.87 22.22
C LYS A 111 -6.76 -15.96 21.17
N ILE A 112 -7.21 -14.70 21.15
CA ILE A 112 -6.72 -13.64 20.26
C ILE A 112 -6.28 -12.44 21.11
N GLU A 113 -5.06 -11.96 20.90
CA GLU A 113 -4.51 -10.77 21.59
C GLU A 113 -3.88 -9.78 20.60
N PRO A 114 -4.08 -8.46 20.76
CA PRO A 114 -4.82 -7.81 21.83
C PRO A 114 -6.34 -7.90 21.66
N ILE A 115 -7.04 -8.13 22.76
CA ILE A 115 -8.50 -8.31 22.80
C ILE A 115 -9.23 -7.03 22.36
N GLU A 116 -8.66 -5.85 22.58
CA GLU A 116 -9.29 -4.55 22.26
C GLU A 116 -9.60 -4.40 20.76
N LEU A 117 -8.87 -5.09 19.88
CA LEU A 117 -9.18 -5.17 18.45
C LEU A 117 -10.43 -5.98 18.14
N THR A 118 -10.76 -6.93 19.02
CA THR A 118 -11.93 -7.80 18.92
C THR A 118 -13.19 -7.16 19.52
N ILE A 119 -13.08 -5.96 20.12
CA ILE A 119 -14.20 -5.34 20.86
C ILE A 119 -14.52 -3.95 20.30
N HIS A 120 -15.61 -3.86 19.52
CA HIS A 120 -16.86 -3.17 19.91
C HIS A 120 -17.76 -3.01 18.69
N ARG A 121 -18.66 -4.00 18.50
CA ARG A 121 -20.05 -3.86 18.00
C ARG A 121 -20.73 -5.23 17.80
N ASP A 122 -20.88 -5.95 18.92
CA ASP A 122 -21.96 -6.95 19.11
C ASP A 122 -21.87 -8.26 18.26
N PRO A 123 -22.76 -9.25 18.45
CA PRO A 123 -22.60 -10.47 19.27
C PRO A 123 -21.73 -11.60 18.68
N ASP A 124 -21.31 -11.54 17.42
CA ASP A 124 -20.65 -12.66 16.72
C ASP A 124 -19.13 -12.52 16.63
N LYS A 125 -18.48 -12.30 17.79
CA LYS A 125 -17.02 -12.47 17.90
C LYS A 125 -16.55 -13.81 17.30
N THR A 126 -17.42 -14.82 17.38
CA THR A 126 -17.28 -16.17 16.81
C THR A 126 -16.90 -16.18 15.34
N ASN A 127 -17.45 -15.31 14.50
CA ASN A 127 -17.21 -15.34 13.06
C ASN A 127 -15.81 -14.82 12.69
N LEU A 128 -15.41 -13.69 13.27
CA LEU A 128 -14.05 -13.16 13.08
C LEU A 128 -13.01 -14.06 13.75
N GLU A 129 -13.31 -14.56 14.96
CA GLU A 129 -12.46 -15.51 15.66
C GLU A 129 -12.24 -16.78 14.82
N HIS A 130 -13.31 -17.38 14.32
CA HIS A 130 -13.23 -18.56 13.45
C HIS A 130 -12.37 -18.32 12.21
N ASP A 131 -12.54 -17.17 11.54
CA ASP A 131 -11.75 -16.83 10.35
C ASP A 131 -10.26 -16.63 10.67
N LEU A 132 -9.95 -15.98 11.80
CA LEU A 132 -8.58 -15.81 12.26
C LEU A 132 -7.96 -17.14 12.73
N MET A 133 -8.74 -18.03 13.35
CA MET A 133 -8.29 -19.39 13.69
C MET A 133 -8.02 -20.20 12.42
N SER A 134 -8.86 -20.05 11.39
CA SER A 134 -8.65 -20.68 10.08
C SER A 134 -7.35 -20.22 9.43
N VAL A 135 -7.05 -18.91 9.50
CA VAL A 135 -5.76 -18.35 9.06
C VAL A 135 -4.58 -18.95 9.83
N ALA A 136 -4.67 -19.02 11.16
CA ALA A 136 -3.59 -19.55 11.99
C ALA A 136 -3.33 -21.04 11.71
N CYS A 137 -4.39 -21.83 11.50
CA CYS A 137 -4.29 -23.24 11.11
C CYS A 137 -3.68 -23.38 9.71
N ASP A 138 -4.13 -22.57 8.75
CA ASP A 138 -3.59 -22.56 7.40
C ASP A 138 -2.09 -22.21 7.41
N ALA A 139 -1.67 -21.26 8.25
CA ALA A 139 -0.26 -20.89 8.47
C ALA A 139 0.60 -22.05 8.97
N PHE A 140 0.02 -22.87 9.83
CA PHE A 140 0.67 -24.04 10.42
C PHE A 140 0.82 -25.16 9.40
N ILE A 141 -0.21 -25.37 8.55
CA ILE A 141 -0.21 -26.38 7.48
C ILE A 141 0.69 -25.93 6.31
N GLN A 142 0.59 -24.67 5.91
CA GLN A 142 1.33 -24.06 4.81
C GLN A 142 1.86 -22.68 5.18
N LYS A 143 3.15 -22.46 4.90
CA LYS A 143 3.81 -21.21 5.30
C LYS A 143 3.48 -20.04 4.35
N ASP A 144 3.11 -20.26 3.10
CA ASP A 144 3.23 -19.17 2.12
C ASP A 144 2.13 -18.09 2.21
N LEU A 145 0.87 -18.45 2.48
CA LEU A 145 -0.21 -17.46 2.52
C LEU A 145 -0.17 -16.62 3.81
N ALA A 146 -0.11 -17.28 4.96
CA ALA A 146 -0.22 -16.61 6.25
C ALA A 146 0.97 -15.69 6.56
N HIS A 147 2.19 -16.04 6.12
CA HIS A 147 3.36 -15.15 6.28
C HIS A 147 3.28 -13.89 5.39
N ASN A 148 2.35 -13.86 4.44
CA ASN A 148 2.08 -12.73 3.57
C ASN A 148 0.77 -12.01 3.89
N LEU A 149 0.02 -12.48 4.88
CA LEU A 149 -1.20 -11.85 5.36
C LEU A 149 -0.88 -10.78 6.41
N ILE A 150 -1.52 -9.62 6.29
CA ILE A 150 -1.44 -8.52 7.25
C ILE A 150 -2.88 -8.20 7.64
N TYR A 151 -3.14 -8.05 8.94
CA TYR A 151 -4.45 -7.69 9.46
C TYR A 151 -4.56 -6.17 9.56
N VAL A 152 -5.68 -5.62 9.08
CA VAL A 152 -5.91 -4.17 9.00
C VAL A 152 -7.03 -3.80 9.95
N ALA A 153 -6.78 -3.02 11.00
CA ALA A 153 -7.78 -2.69 12.01
C ALA A 153 -7.83 -1.20 12.39
N THR A 154 -8.84 -0.80 13.16
CA THR A 154 -8.91 0.54 13.78
C THR A 154 -8.47 0.50 15.24
N SER A 155 -7.21 0.16 15.53
CA SER A 155 -6.71 0.30 16.91
C SER A 155 -6.21 1.71 17.18
N ALA A 156 -6.56 2.20 18.38
CA ALA A 156 -5.94 3.36 18.97
C ALA A 156 -4.62 2.96 19.64
N GLY A 157 -3.51 3.05 18.92
CA GLY A 157 -2.32 3.64 19.56
C GLY A 157 -1.03 2.84 19.64
N LYS A 158 -0.82 1.77 18.87
CA LYS A 158 0.53 1.21 18.71
C LYS A 158 0.85 0.88 17.25
N PRO A 159 1.72 1.66 16.58
CA PRO A 159 2.32 1.24 15.31
C PRO A 159 3.12 -0.04 15.53
N HIS A 160 3.11 -0.96 14.55
CA HIS A 160 3.80 -2.26 14.59
C HIS A 160 3.32 -3.22 15.70
N ALA A 161 2.02 -3.22 16.00
CA ALA A 161 1.45 -4.27 16.82
C ALA A 161 1.35 -5.59 16.03
N GLU A 162 1.26 -6.70 16.76
CA GLU A 162 0.97 -8.01 16.19
C GLU A 162 -0.30 -8.55 16.84
N LEU A 163 -1.12 -9.21 16.03
CA LEU A 163 -2.23 -10.02 16.51
C LEU A 163 -1.72 -11.44 16.77
N LYS A 164 -1.72 -11.85 18.03
CA LYS A 164 -1.38 -13.20 18.46
C LYS A 164 -2.64 -14.04 18.45
N ILE A 165 -2.58 -15.17 17.76
CA ILE A 165 -3.66 -16.14 17.65
C ILE A 165 -3.13 -17.47 18.20
N SER A 166 -3.80 -18.00 19.21
CA SER A 166 -3.44 -19.28 19.82
C SER A 166 -4.67 -20.15 20.01
N CYS A 167 -4.59 -21.42 19.65
CA CYS A 167 -5.68 -22.39 19.85
C CYS A 167 -5.16 -23.83 19.89
N LEU A 168 -5.98 -24.74 20.40
CA LEU A 168 -5.79 -26.18 20.24
C LEU A 168 -6.69 -26.67 19.11
N VAL A 169 -6.08 -27.07 17.99
CA VAL A 169 -6.83 -27.57 16.82
C VAL A 169 -7.27 -29.00 17.11
N LEU A 170 -8.58 -29.22 17.07
CA LEU A 170 -9.21 -30.53 17.26
C LEU A 170 -9.32 -31.24 15.91
N GLU A 171 -9.71 -30.49 14.87
CA GLU A 171 -9.88 -30.97 13.50
C GLU A 171 -9.72 -29.81 12.51
N ALA A 172 -9.10 -30.06 11.36
CA ALA A 172 -9.02 -29.13 10.25
C ALA A 172 -9.28 -29.86 8.94
N LEU A 173 -10.05 -29.25 8.05
CA LEU A 173 -10.34 -29.79 6.71
C LEU A 173 -9.57 -28.98 5.66
N GLN A 174 -8.70 -29.66 4.92
CA GLN A 174 -8.00 -29.12 3.75
C GLN A 174 -8.67 -29.65 2.48
N ASP A 175 -8.57 -28.92 1.36
CA ASP A 175 -9.16 -29.27 0.04
C ASP A 175 -9.24 -30.79 -0.21
N ASP A 176 -10.46 -31.31 -0.43
CA ASP A 176 -10.88 -32.70 -0.74
C ASP A 176 -10.18 -33.87 0.01
N ALA A 177 -9.26 -33.58 0.92
CA ALA A 177 -8.43 -34.51 1.66
C ALA A 177 -8.39 -34.08 3.13
N THR A 178 -8.92 -34.93 4.00
CA THR A 178 -8.99 -34.72 5.44
C THR A 178 -7.59 -34.79 6.06
N THR A 179 -6.86 -33.67 6.12
CA THR A 179 -5.65 -33.56 6.95
C THR A 179 -6.05 -33.31 8.39
N VAL A 180 -6.25 -34.37 9.18
CA VAL A 180 -6.62 -34.25 10.59
C VAL A 180 -5.41 -33.80 11.42
N LEU A 181 -5.28 -32.48 11.63
CA LEU A 181 -4.50 -31.93 12.73
C LEU A 181 -5.30 -32.11 14.02
N SER A 182 -5.09 -33.21 14.74
CA SER A 182 -5.75 -33.43 16.04
C SER A 182 -4.80 -33.13 17.19
N ASN A 183 -5.29 -32.31 18.13
CA ASN A 183 -4.65 -31.94 19.40
C ASN A 183 -3.28 -31.26 19.24
N GLN A 184 -3.11 -30.45 18.19
CA GLN A 184 -1.89 -29.66 17.99
C GLN A 184 -2.11 -28.21 18.45
N PRO A 185 -1.25 -27.66 19.30
CA PRO A 185 -1.30 -26.25 19.66
C PRO A 185 -0.77 -25.42 18.49
N VAL A 186 -1.61 -24.50 18.01
CA VAL A 186 -1.23 -23.51 17.00
C VAL A 186 -0.96 -22.19 17.70
N ASN A 187 0.16 -21.57 17.36
CA ASN A 187 0.51 -20.21 17.78
C ASN A 187 0.96 -19.44 16.53
N HIS A 188 0.22 -18.39 16.18
CA HIS A 188 0.50 -17.59 14.99
C HIS A 188 0.46 -16.10 15.32
N HIS A 189 1.25 -15.33 14.57
CA HIS A 189 1.39 -13.90 14.71
C HIS A 189 1.08 -13.26 13.36
N LEU A 190 0.07 -12.39 13.33
CA LEU A 190 -0.23 -11.57 12.17
C LEU A 190 0.26 -10.14 12.41
N PRO A 191 1.04 -9.55 11.48
CA PRO A 191 1.31 -8.12 11.51
C PRO A 191 0.00 -7.34 11.50
N LEU A 192 -0.11 -6.35 12.39
CA LEU A 192 -1.25 -5.45 12.45
C LEU A 192 -0.87 -4.07 11.91
N ILE A 193 -1.72 -3.55 11.05
CA ILE A 193 -1.68 -2.15 10.62
C ILE A 193 -2.94 -1.41 11.03
N THR A 194 -2.78 -0.16 11.45
CA THR A 194 -3.88 0.67 11.97
C THR A 194 -4.13 1.94 11.18
N SER A 195 -3.18 2.28 10.31
CA SER A 195 -3.27 3.37 9.36
C SER A 195 -2.78 2.93 7.97
N PRO A 196 -3.24 3.59 6.90
CA PRO A 196 -2.70 3.36 5.55
C PRO A 196 -1.17 3.55 5.47
N GLU A 197 -0.62 4.42 6.32
CA GLU A 197 0.81 4.70 6.38
C GLU A 197 1.63 3.49 6.84
N ASP A 198 1.04 2.61 7.66
CA ASP A 198 1.68 1.42 8.19
C ASP A 198 1.89 0.33 7.12
N ILE A 199 1.08 0.29 6.04
CA ILE A 199 1.24 -0.67 4.93
C ILE A 199 2.64 -0.59 4.35
N LEU A 200 3.10 0.65 4.15
CA LEU A 200 4.42 0.92 3.60
C LEU A 200 5.50 0.46 4.59
N SER A 201 5.25 0.58 5.89
CA SER A 201 6.18 0.12 6.92
C SER A 201 6.45 -1.39 6.83
N GLU A 202 5.43 -2.18 6.53
CA GLU A 202 5.50 -3.64 6.36
C GLU A 202 5.92 -4.08 4.95
N SER A 203 5.93 -3.15 3.99
CA SER A 203 6.30 -3.44 2.61
C SER A 203 7.82 -3.36 2.39
N SER A 204 8.33 -4.31 1.61
CA SER A 204 9.71 -4.32 1.11
C SER A 204 9.78 -3.86 -0.35
N LEU A 205 10.97 -3.46 -0.83
CA LEU A 205 11.15 -3.13 -2.24
C LEU A 205 10.82 -4.30 -3.17
N ALA A 206 11.03 -5.54 -2.71
CA ALA A 206 10.70 -6.75 -3.46
C ALA A 206 9.20 -6.87 -3.74
N ASP A 207 8.35 -6.37 -2.84
CA ASP A 207 6.90 -6.46 -2.98
C ASP A 207 6.38 -5.67 -4.18
N PHE A 208 7.12 -4.64 -4.61
CA PHE A 208 6.73 -3.78 -5.74
C PHE A 208 7.30 -4.24 -7.09
N MET A 209 8.24 -5.20 -7.08
CA MET A 209 8.79 -5.74 -8.31
C MET A 209 7.73 -6.53 -9.07
N GLY A 210 7.71 -6.40 -10.40
CA GLY A 210 6.74 -7.07 -11.27
C GLY A 210 5.40 -6.34 -11.42
N HIS A 211 5.15 -5.25 -10.68
CA HIS A 211 3.92 -4.46 -10.76
C HIS A 211 4.02 -3.26 -11.73
N GLY A 212 4.91 -3.34 -12.71
CA GLY A 212 5.04 -2.30 -13.73
C GLY A 212 5.49 -0.94 -13.18
N ALA A 213 5.11 0.11 -13.89
CA ALA A 213 5.29 1.49 -13.47
C ALA A 213 4.60 1.79 -12.13
N ALA A 214 3.41 1.24 -11.88
CA ALA A 214 2.68 1.45 -10.62
C ALA A 214 3.49 0.96 -9.41
N GLY A 215 4.11 -0.22 -9.53
CA GLY A 215 5.03 -0.75 -8.51
C GLY A 215 6.20 0.18 -8.24
N LEU A 216 6.87 0.68 -9.28
CA LEU A 216 7.98 1.63 -9.09
C LEU A 216 7.53 2.93 -8.43
N LYS A 217 6.37 3.46 -8.79
CA LYS A 217 5.79 4.66 -8.15
C LYS A 217 5.57 4.43 -6.65
N ALA A 218 4.99 3.28 -6.29
CA ALA A 218 4.79 2.89 -4.91
C ALA A 218 6.12 2.69 -4.15
N ALA A 219 7.14 2.11 -4.80
CA ALA A 219 8.47 1.96 -4.22
C ALA A 219 9.17 3.31 -3.95
N ILE A 220 9.00 4.31 -4.84
CA ILE A 220 9.51 5.66 -4.60
C ILE A 220 8.81 6.30 -3.40
N ASN A 221 7.49 6.19 -3.32
CA ASN A 221 6.70 6.70 -2.20
C ASN A 221 7.10 6.03 -0.87
N LEU A 222 7.40 4.74 -0.90
CA LEU A 222 7.93 4.01 0.24
C LEU A 222 9.24 4.63 0.74
N GLU A 223 10.19 4.89 -0.16
CA GLU A 223 11.49 5.48 0.18
C GLU A 223 11.34 6.91 0.70
N LEU A 224 10.45 7.73 0.11
CA LEU A 224 10.11 9.06 0.59
C LEU A 224 9.63 9.05 2.04
N LYS A 225 8.70 8.15 2.38
CA LYS A 225 8.18 8.03 3.75
C LYS A 225 9.23 7.47 4.70
N LYS A 226 9.84 6.32 4.39
CA LYS A 226 10.75 5.59 5.29
C LYS A 226 12.08 6.31 5.53
N LYS A 227 12.69 6.92 4.50
CA LYS A 227 14.03 7.51 4.60
C LYS A 227 14.02 9.02 4.79
N HIS A 228 12.97 9.69 4.35
CA HIS A 228 12.90 11.15 4.37
C HIS A 228 11.77 11.71 5.24
N GLY A 229 10.92 10.86 5.83
CA GLY A 229 9.84 11.29 6.73
C GLY A 229 8.75 12.11 6.02
N ILE A 230 8.65 11.99 4.69
CA ILE A 230 7.74 12.80 3.88
C ILE A 230 6.35 12.17 3.88
N LYS A 231 5.40 12.76 4.62
CA LYS A 231 4.02 12.24 4.71
C LYS A 231 3.26 12.32 3.38
N THR A 232 3.38 13.46 2.71
CA THR A 232 2.74 13.72 1.42
C THR A 232 3.80 13.71 0.33
N SER A 233 3.73 12.73 -0.58
CA SER A 233 4.67 12.65 -1.69
C SER A 233 4.62 13.91 -2.56
N PRO A 234 5.77 14.49 -2.94
CA PRO A 234 5.82 15.55 -3.95
C PRO A 234 5.17 15.09 -5.25
N ASP A 235 4.67 16.02 -6.05
CA ASP A 235 4.08 15.66 -7.33
C ASP A 235 5.16 15.19 -8.32
N PHE A 236 4.95 14.01 -8.90
CA PHE A 236 5.81 13.48 -9.93
C PHE A 236 5.09 12.53 -10.85
N ARG A 237 5.63 12.41 -12.07
CA ARG A 237 5.15 11.49 -13.09
C ARG A 237 6.29 10.77 -13.79
N PHE A 238 5.94 9.69 -14.47
CA PHE A 238 6.84 9.00 -15.39
C PHE A 238 6.53 9.45 -16.80
N GLY A 239 7.56 9.88 -17.52
CA GLY A 239 7.48 10.11 -18.96
C GLY A 239 7.18 8.81 -19.70
N VAL A 240 6.69 8.93 -20.93
CA VAL A 240 6.23 7.80 -21.76
C VAL A 240 7.27 6.68 -21.90
N ASN A 241 8.55 7.03 -21.95
CA ASN A 241 9.64 6.08 -22.17
C ASN A 241 10.29 5.57 -20.88
N PHE A 242 9.90 6.09 -19.70
CA PHE A 242 10.63 5.81 -18.47
C PHE A 242 10.53 4.35 -18.09
N TRP A 243 9.32 3.84 -17.93
CA TRP A 243 9.11 2.44 -17.59
C TRP A 243 9.59 1.50 -18.70
N HIS A 244 9.34 1.86 -19.97
CA HIS A 244 9.80 1.08 -21.11
C HIS A 244 11.33 0.92 -21.11
N SER A 245 12.09 1.97 -20.78
CA SER A 245 13.55 1.90 -20.70
C SER A 245 14.04 0.97 -19.57
N ILE A 246 13.31 0.89 -18.45
CA ILE A 246 13.58 -0.03 -17.34
C ILE A 246 13.26 -1.49 -17.75
N GLU A 247 12.19 -1.69 -18.50
CA GLU A 247 11.77 -3.01 -19.01
C GLU A 247 12.74 -3.57 -20.04
N THR A 248 13.02 -2.79 -21.10
CA THR A 248 13.90 -3.17 -22.20
C THR A 248 15.31 -3.52 -21.72
N ASN A 249 15.78 -2.86 -20.66
CA ASN A 249 17.07 -3.12 -20.05
C ASN A 249 17.06 -4.19 -18.95
N GLY A 250 15.89 -4.78 -18.64
CA GLY A 250 15.76 -5.83 -17.62
C GLY A 250 15.95 -5.34 -16.18
N LEU A 251 15.96 -4.03 -15.93
CA LEU A 251 16.27 -3.43 -14.62
C LEU A 251 15.21 -3.74 -13.57
N HIS A 252 13.96 -3.94 -14.00
CA HIS A 252 12.84 -4.37 -13.16
C HIS A 252 13.00 -5.78 -12.58
N LYS A 253 13.93 -6.59 -13.11
CA LYS A 253 14.22 -7.96 -12.63
C LYS A 253 15.35 -8.00 -11.61
N ASP A 254 16.17 -6.96 -11.54
CA ASP A 254 17.27 -6.83 -10.59
C ASP A 254 16.81 -5.99 -9.39
N ILE A 255 16.61 -6.65 -8.24
CA ILE A 255 16.13 -6.00 -7.02
C ILE A 255 17.06 -4.88 -6.53
N ALA A 256 18.37 -5.04 -6.72
CA ALA A 256 19.34 -4.05 -6.27
C ALA A 256 19.26 -2.79 -7.14
N LEU A 257 19.14 -2.94 -8.45
CA LEU A 257 18.98 -1.81 -9.38
C LEU A 257 17.59 -1.17 -9.29
N PHE A 258 16.53 -1.96 -9.24
CA PHE A 258 15.16 -1.47 -9.04
C PHE A 258 15.07 -0.62 -7.75
N GLY A 259 15.58 -1.16 -6.64
CA GLY A 259 15.66 -0.45 -5.38
C GLY A 259 16.52 0.81 -5.45
N LYS A 260 17.60 0.80 -6.24
CA LYS A 260 18.45 1.97 -6.44
C LYS A 260 17.73 3.07 -7.22
N ILE A 261 16.98 2.72 -8.26
CA ILE A 261 16.15 3.67 -9.02
C ILE A 261 15.14 4.32 -8.07
N ALA A 262 14.41 3.53 -7.29
CA ALA A 262 13.42 4.05 -6.33
C ALA A 262 14.05 5.02 -5.31
N ARG A 263 15.17 4.63 -4.68
CA ARG A 263 15.90 5.47 -3.72
C ARG A 263 16.40 6.78 -4.33
N VAL A 264 17.04 6.69 -5.49
CA VAL A 264 17.59 7.88 -6.15
C VAL A 264 16.48 8.82 -6.59
N ALA A 265 15.38 8.30 -7.12
CA ALA A 265 14.21 9.10 -7.45
C ALA A 265 13.63 9.80 -6.20
N ALA A 266 13.49 9.11 -5.07
CA ALA A 266 13.05 9.73 -3.82
C ALA A 266 13.98 10.87 -3.37
N VAL A 267 15.31 10.67 -3.47
CA VAL A 267 16.31 11.71 -3.15
C VAL A 267 16.20 12.93 -4.07
N VAL A 268 15.92 12.72 -5.36
CA VAL A 268 15.67 13.80 -6.32
C VAL A 268 14.43 14.60 -5.93
N LEU A 269 13.34 13.92 -5.59
CA LEU A 269 12.06 14.56 -5.23
C LEU A 269 12.15 15.42 -3.96
N VAL A 270 13.05 15.09 -3.03
CA VAL A 270 13.29 15.93 -1.82
C VAL A 270 14.39 16.97 -2.02
N GLY A 271 14.93 17.12 -3.23
CA GLY A 271 15.96 18.12 -3.55
C GLY A 271 17.33 17.83 -2.94
N ARG A 272 17.60 16.61 -2.44
CA ARG A 272 18.85 16.25 -1.74
C ARG A 272 19.85 15.49 -2.60
N ALA A 273 19.69 15.50 -3.92
CA ALA A 273 20.57 14.76 -4.83
C ALA A 273 22.03 15.21 -4.74
N GLN A 274 22.28 16.51 -4.53
CA GLN A 274 23.64 17.03 -4.33
C GLN A 274 24.22 16.59 -2.98
N ASP A 275 23.45 16.68 -1.90
CA ASP A 275 23.85 16.31 -0.54
C ASP A 275 24.14 14.81 -0.40
N ALA A 276 23.46 13.98 -1.20
CA ALA A 276 23.61 12.52 -1.21
C ALA A 276 24.83 12.03 -2.01
N ASN A 277 25.75 12.92 -2.41
CA ASN A 277 26.92 12.61 -3.26
C ASN A 277 26.56 11.87 -4.56
N LEU A 278 25.39 12.15 -5.12
CA LEU A 278 25.00 11.61 -6.42
C LEU A 278 25.64 12.46 -7.53
N ASP A 279 26.16 11.81 -8.57
CA ASP A 279 26.73 12.50 -9.74
C ASP A 279 25.59 13.08 -10.60
N LEU A 280 25.04 14.21 -10.11
CA LEU A 280 23.98 14.99 -10.72
C LEU A 280 24.58 16.04 -11.65
N ARG A 281 24.14 16.06 -12.91
CA ARG A 281 24.60 17.00 -13.93
C ARG A 281 23.45 17.55 -14.74
N HIS A 282 23.63 18.75 -15.27
CA HIS A 282 22.75 19.28 -16.31
C HIS A 282 22.88 18.42 -17.56
N LEU A 283 21.74 18.02 -18.13
CA LEU A 283 21.72 17.50 -19.48
C LEU A 283 21.74 18.69 -20.44
N ARG A 284 22.75 18.76 -21.30
CA ARG A 284 23.03 19.93 -22.15
C ARG A 284 22.64 19.66 -23.58
N LYS A 285 22.31 20.72 -24.32
CA LYS A 285 21.97 20.62 -25.76
C LYS A 285 23.11 20.01 -26.59
N THR A 286 24.36 20.18 -26.16
CA THR A 286 25.54 19.56 -26.78
C THR A 286 26.54 19.10 -25.71
N LYS A 287 27.53 18.29 -26.09
CA LYS A 287 28.57 17.76 -25.19
C LYS A 287 29.59 18.79 -24.70
N THR A 288 29.53 20.04 -25.15
CA THR A 288 30.57 21.04 -24.82
C THR A 288 30.41 21.61 -23.40
N ALA A 289 31.55 21.99 -22.81
CA ALA A 289 31.63 22.42 -21.41
C ALA A 289 30.83 23.72 -21.09
N GLY A 290 30.42 24.50 -22.09
CA GLY A 290 29.61 25.71 -21.94
C GLY A 290 28.23 25.64 -22.59
N ALA A 291 27.79 24.48 -23.09
CA ALA A 291 26.50 24.36 -23.72
C ALA A 291 25.35 24.64 -22.73
N PRO A 292 24.29 25.35 -23.15
CA PRO A 292 23.14 25.58 -22.30
C PRO A 292 22.49 24.24 -21.92
N GLN A 293 21.92 24.21 -20.71
CA GLN A 293 21.07 23.11 -20.28
C GLN A 293 19.89 22.96 -21.25
N GLN A 294 19.47 21.73 -21.50
CA GLN A 294 18.28 21.46 -22.28
C GLN A 294 17.05 21.89 -21.47
N GLU A 295 16.18 22.64 -22.14
CA GLU A 295 14.94 23.18 -21.58
C GLU A 295 13.79 22.77 -22.49
N ARG A 296 12.67 22.34 -21.89
CA ARG A 296 11.45 21.95 -22.59
C ARG A 296 10.57 23.17 -22.76
N GLU A 297 10.31 23.58 -24.00
CA GLU A 297 9.65 24.86 -24.30
C GLU A 297 8.26 25.03 -23.67
N PRO A 298 7.35 24.04 -23.67
CA PRO A 298 5.99 24.20 -23.13
C PRO A 298 5.92 24.58 -21.64
N ASP A 299 6.82 24.06 -20.81
CA ASP A 299 6.74 24.19 -19.34
C ASP A 299 8.03 24.69 -18.71
N LYS A 300 9.02 25.07 -19.53
CA LYS A 300 10.34 25.54 -19.10
C LYS A 300 11.06 24.55 -18.19
N ALA A 301 10.72 23.27 -18.31
CA ALA A 301 11.34 22.23 -17.50
C ALA A 301 12.80 22.05 -17.89
N LYS A 302 13.67 21.87 -16.89
CA LYS A 302 15.13 21.73 -17.09
C LYS A 302 15.54 20.27 -16.99
N ALA A 303 16.35 19.80 -17.95
CA ALA A 303 16.78 18.41 -18.01
C ALA A 303 18.00 18.12 -17.13
N TRP A 304 17.93 17.04 -16.38
CA TRP A 304 18.96 16.58 -15.47
C TRP A 304 19.33 15.13 -15.75
N ARG A 305 20.56 14.79 -15.40
CA ARG A 305 21.12 13.45 -15.49
C ARG A 305 21.76 13.06 -14.17
N LEU A 306 21.50 11.84 -13.73
CA LEU A 306 22.05 11.30 -12.51
C LEU A 306 22.64 9.90 -12.75
N THR A 307 23.89 9.68 -12.36
CA THR A 307 24.52 8.35 -12.47
C THR A 307 24.00 7.41 -11.38
N LEU A 308 23.31 6.34 -11.79
CA LEU A 308 22.83 5.29 -10.89
C LEU A 308 23.96 4.34 -10.50
N THR A 309 24.79 3.87 -11.43
CA THR A 309 25.90 2.97 -11.13
C THR A 309 27.18 3.36 -11.85
N THR A 310 28.30 3.20 -11.16
CA THR A 310 29.65 3.49 -11.69
C THR A 310 30.45 2.23 -12.01
N ASN A 311 30.13 1.12 -11.36
CA ASN A 311 30.77 -0.18 -11.57
C ASN A 311 29.93 -1.03 -12.54
N GLY A 312 30.59 -1.75 -13.46
CA GLY A 312 29.94 -2.56 -14.49
C GLY A 312 29.42 -1.75 -15.68
N ILE A 313 28.22 -2.07 -16.17
CA ILE A 313 27.61 -1.49 -17.40
C ILE A 313 27.39 0.03 -17.26
N GLY A 314 27.24 0.54 -16.04
CA GLY A 314 27.02 1.95 -15.74
C GLY A 314 25.63 2.43 -16.19
N TRP A 315 24.78 2.75 -15.24
CA TRP A 315 23.40 3.19 -15.48
C TRP A 315 23.23 4.66 -15.15
N ARG A 316 22.36 5.35 -15.89
CA ARG A 316 22.01 6.75 -15.68
C ARG A 316 20.51 6.92 -15.74
N MET A 317 19.98 7.82 -14.93
CA MET A 317 18.58 8.23 -14.95
C MET A 317 18.48 9.67 -15.41
N HIS A 318 17.57 9.94 -16.34
CA HIS A 318 17.24 11.30 -16.77
C HIS A 318 15.90 11.74 -16.21
N PHE A 319 15.79 13.03 -15.89
CA PHE A 319 14.54 13.62 -15.43
C PHE A 319 14.45 15.11 -15.78
N TRP A 320 13.22 15.60 -15.83
CA TRP A 320 12.88 17.01 -15.96
C TRP A 320 12.46 17.56 -14.61
N ALA A 321 13.00 18.73 -14.26
CA ALA A 321 12.54 19.53 -13.11
C ALA A 321 11.64 20.66 -13.63
N ILE A 322 10.35 20.62 -13.28
CA ILE A 322 9.33 21.55 -13.77
C ILE A 322 9.22 22.71 -12.75
N PRO A 323 9.41 23.97 -13.17
CA PRO A 323 9.37 25.11 -12.26
C PRO A 323 7.97 25.30 -11.67
N SER A 324 7.89 25.82 -10.44
CA SER A 324 6.63 26.25 -9.84
C SER A 324 6.14 27.56 -10.44
N SER A 325 4.82 27.71 -10.59
CA SER A 325 4.19 28.98 -11.00
C SER A 325 4.53 30.14 -10.07
N ASP A 326 4.82 29.84 -8.81
CA ASP A 326 4.98 30.83 -7.74
C ASP A 326 6.45 31.24 -7.55
N GLY A 327 7.34 30.85 -8.47
CA GLY A 327 8.77 31.21 -8.43
C GLY A 327 9.60 30.50 -7.35
N GLY A 328 9.00 29.54 -6.63
CA GLY A 328 9.68 28.68 -5.66
C GLY A 328 10.56 27.59 -6.27
N ALA A 329 11.09 26.69 -5.44
CA ALA A 329 11.72 25.44 -5.88
C ALA A 329 10.78 24.66 -6.83
N SER A 330 11.34 23.82 -7.72
CA SER A 330 10.58 23.06 -8.72
C SER A 330 9.30 22.45 -8.14
N ALA A 331 8.15 22.70 -8.78
CA ALA A 331 6.84 22.26 -8.30
C ALA A 331 6.62 20.76 -8.52
N SER A 332 7.18 20.20 -9.59
CA SER A 332 7.02 18.79 -9.93
C SER A 332 8.19 18.25 -10.72
N PHE A 333 8.27 16.92 -10.78
CA PHE A 333 9.33 16.20 -11.48
C PHE A 333 8.75 15.20 -12.47
N GLU A 334 9.46 15.00 -13.57
CA GLU A 334 9.15 13.96 -14.54
C GLU A 334 10.38 13.11 -14.82
N PHE A 335 10.34 11.83 -14.43
CA PHE A 335 11.41 10.90 -14.76
C PHE A 335 11.24 10.43 -16.20
N ALA A 336 12.26 10.63 -17.05
CA ALA A 336 12.12 10.49 -18.49
C ALA A 336 12.59 9.11 -19.00
N ASP A 337 13.79 8.68 -18.61
CA ASP A 337 14.35 7.38 -19.00
C ASP A 337 15.48 6.91 -18.05
N VAL A 338 15.84 5.63 -18.18
CA VAL A 338 17.02 5.00 -17.58
C VAL A 338 17.84 4.34 -18.69
N LEU A 339 19.05 4.85 -18.92
CA LEU A 339 19.91 4.47 -20.04
C LEU A 339 21.27 3.98 -19.58
N LYS A 340 21.96 3.21 -20.43
CA LYS A 340 23.36 2.83 -20.18
C LYS A 340 24.25 4.06 -20.36
N LYS A 341 25.41 4.05 -19.68
CA LYS A 341 26.38 5.14 -19.70
C LYS A 341 26.85 5.50 -21.12
N ASN A 342 26.86 4.52 -22.02
CA ASN A 342 27.36 4.68 -23.39
C ASN A 342 26.26 4.96 -24.42
N ASP A 343 24.99 4.91 -24.02
CA ASP A 343 23.87 5.22 -24.91
C ASP A 343 23.86 6.73 -25.22
N ALA A 344 23.27 7.08 -26.37
CA ALA A 344 23.12 8.47 -26.73
C ALA A 344 22.28 9.21 -25.68
N GLU A 345 22.77 10.36 -25.22
CA GLU A 345 22.07 11.21 -24.25
C GLU A 345 20.97 12.02 -24.95
N LEU A 346 19.91 11.32 -25.36
CA LEU A 346 18.72 11.91 -25.94
C LEU A 346 17.58 11.72 -24.97
N ILE A 347 17.22 12.77 -24.24
CA ILE A 347 15.98 12.78 -23.47
C ILE A 347 14.84 13.07 -24.44
N THR A 348 14.02 12.06 -24.70
CA THR A 348 12.83 12.18 -25.55
C THR A 348 11.72 12.93 -24.82
N TYR A 349 11.00 13.76 -25.58
CA TYR A 349 9.84 14.53 -25.09
C TYR A 349 8.66 13.66 -24.73
#